data_AF-A0A353VYM5-F1
#
_entry.id   AF-A0A353VYM5-F1
#
_cell.length_a   1.000
_cell.length_b   1.000
_cell.length_c   1.000
_cell.angle_alpha   90.00
_cell.angle_beta   90.00
_cell.angle_gamma   90.00
#
_symmetry.space_group_name_H-M   'P 1'
#
loop_
_entity.id
_entity.type
_entity.pdbx_description
1 polymer ?
#
loop_
_entity_poly.entity_id
_entity_poly.type
_entity_poly.pdbx_seq_one_letter_code
_entity_poly.pdbx_strand_id
1 'polypeptide(L)'
;MKFVDQATIRVEAGKGGDGCLSFRREKFIAKGGPDGGDGGDGGSIFLLVDEGLNTLVDFRHKRLFRAKNGQTGMGRDRFGKKADDLYIKVPVGTLVYDEDTDELIGDLLSKNEKLLVARGGLHGSGNARFKSSINRSPRKITKGKSGEVRNLKLELQVLADVGLLGMPNTGKSSFLRAVSEATPKIGDYPFTTIYPNLGVVKVANEDSFVIADIPGLIEGAANGVGLGTEFL
;
A
#
# COMPACT_ATOMS: atom_id res chain seq x y z
N MET A 1 6.45 6.64 21.67
CA MET A 1 6.34 5.54 20.67
C MET A 1 4.89 5.38 20.27
N LYS A 2 4.53 5.63 18.99
CA LYS A 2 3.16 5.61 18.45
C LYS A 2 2.64 4.16 18.31
N PHE A 3 1.31 3.99 18.30
CA PHE A 3 0.60 2.70 18.20
C PHE A 3 1.06 1.87 17.00
N VAL A 4 0.83 0.56 17.07
CA VAL A 4 1.12 -0.40 15.98
C VAL A 4 0.03 -0.38 14.91
N ASP A 5 -1.07 0.33 15.19
CA ASP A 5 -2.20 0.54 14.28
C ASP A 5 -1.93 1.66 13.28
N GLN A 6 -0.80 2.37 13.39
CA GLN A 6 -0.41 3.41 12.45
C GLN A 6 0.98 3.14 11.88
N ALA A 7 1.10 3.23 10.56
CA ALA A 7 2.37 3.11 9.87
C ALA A 7 2.48 4.14 8.75
N THR A 8 3.64 4.78 8.65
CA THR A 8 3.97 5.64 7.51
C THR A 8 4.85 4.86 6.53
N ILE A 9 4.48 4.87 5.25
CA ILE A 9 5.26 4.30 4.16
C ILE A 9 5.43 5.30 3.03
N ARG A 10 6.53 5.21 2.30
CA ARG A 10 6.75 5.94 1.05
C ARG A 10 6.61 5.00 -0.13
N VAL A 11 5.74 5.37 -1.07
CA VAL A 11 5.48 4.63 -2.29
C VAL A 11 6.01 5.41 -3.50
N GLU A 12 6.74 4.74 -4.38
CA GLU A 12 7.28 5.33 -5.62
C GLU A 12 6.90 4.45 -6.80
N ALA A 13 5.94 4.90 -7.60
CA ALA A 13 5.52 4.20 -8.80
C ALA A 13 6.61 4.27 -9.88
N GLY A 14 6.59 3.29 -10.79
CA GLY A 14 7.58 3.18 -11.85
C GLY A 14 7.49 4.34 -12.82
N LYS A 15 8.64 4.83 -13.29
CA LYS A 15 8.72 5.73 -14.44
C LYS A 15 8.33 4.98 -15.72
N GLY A 16 7.62 5.63 -16.63
CA GLY A 16 7.44 5.12 -17.98
C GLY A 16 8.77 5.06 -18.75
N GLY A 17 8.91 4.09 -19.64
CA GLY A 17 10.06 3.96 -20.51
C GLY A 17 10.12 5.08 -21.54
N ASP A 18 11.32 5.49 -21.94
CA ASP A 18 11.48 6.54 -22.95
C ASP A 18 11.21 6.00 -24.36
N GLY A 19 10.76 6.87 -25.27
CA GLY A 19 10.62 6.52 -26.68
C GLY A 19 11.98 6.43 -27.38
N CYS A 20 12.09 5.58 -28.40
CA CYS A 20 13.33 5.39 -29.14
C CYS A 20 13.45 6.32 -30.33
N LEU A 21 14.65 6.86 -30.57
CA LEU A 21 15.00 7.53 -31.81
C LEU A 21 15.76 6.54 -32.70
N SER A 22 15.09 5.97 -33.70
CA SER A 22 15.72 5.01 -34.62
C SER A 22 15.27 5.21 -36.06
N PHE A 23 16.15 4.83 -36.99
CA PHE A 23 15.85 4.77 -38.41
C PHE A 23 16.28 3.43 -38.97
N ARG A 24 15.46 2.87 -39.85
CA ARG A 24 15.73 1.58 -40.48
C ARG A 24 17.00 1.67 -41.33
N ARG A 25 17.92 0.73 -41.15
CA ARG A 25 19.18 0.63 -41.91
C ARG A 25 19.27 -0.74 -42.57
N GLU A 26 19.27 -0.75 -43.90
CA GLU A 26 19.40 -1.96 -44.71
C GLU A 26 20.44 -1.72 -45.81
N LYS A 27 21.19 -2.77 -46.18
CA LYS A 27 22.34 -2.68 -47.10
C LYS A 27 21.99 -2.05 -48.46
N PHE A 28 20.75 -2.23 -48.93
CA PHE A 28 20.28 -1.75 -50.24
C PHE A 28 19.26 -0.61 -50.15
N ILE A 29 19.05 -0.03 -48.96
CA ILE A 29 18.15 1.10 -48.75
C ILE A 29 18.94 2.28 -48.19
N ALA A 30 19.17 3.31 -49.02
CA ALA A 30 19.97 4.47 -48.66
C ALA A 30 19.41 5.27 -47.47
N LYS A 31 18.08 5.40 -47.35
CA LYS A 31 17.40 6.11 -46.25
C LYS A 31 16.12 5.37 -45.86
N GLY A 32 16.20 4.53 -44.83
CA GLY A 32 15.03 3.90 -44.25
C GLY A 32 14.15 4.90 -43.49
N GLY A 33 12.87 4.56 -43.34
CA GLY A 33 11.94 5.33 -42.52
C GLY A 33 12.28 5.28 -41.02
N PRO A 34 11.62 6.11 -40.19
CA PRO A 34 11.72 6.00 -38.74
C PRO A 34 11.20 4.65 -38.27
N ASP A 35 11.92 4.01 -37.36
CA ASP A 35 11.60 2.68 -36.80
C ASP A 35 11.81 2.61 -35.28
N GLY A 36 11.76 3.74 -34.59
CA GLY A 36 11.87 3.79 -33.13
C GLY A 36 10.53 3.51 -32.46
N GLY A 37 10.46 2.44 -31.67
CA GLY A 37 9.29 2.08 -30.88
C GLY A 37 9.08 2.97 -29.65
N ASP A 38 7.86 2.93 -29.11
CA ASP A 38 7.50 3.59 -27.85
C ASP A 38 8.06 2.85 -26.64
N GLY A 39 8.18 3.52 -25.49
CA GLY A 39 8.46 2.87 -24.22
C GLY A 39 7.27 2.05 -23.69
N GLY A 40 7.49 1.32 -22.61
CA GLY A 40 6.45 0.67 -21.82
C GLY A 40 6.02 1.53 -20.63
N ASP A 41 4.79 1.32 -20.14
CA ASP A 41 4.32 2.01 -18.95
C ASP A 41 5.06 1.54 -17.68
N GLY A 42 5.22 2.44 -16.72
CA GLY A 42 5.73 2.10 -15.39
C GLY A 42 4.73 1.28 -14.57
N GLY A 43 5.24 0.47 -13.64
CA GLY A 43 4.41 -0.29 -12.71
C GLY A 43 3.70 0.66 -11.73
N SER A 44 2.43 0.42 -11.49
CA SER A 44 1.66 1.12 -10.46
C SER A 44 1.78 0.40 -9.12
N ILE A 45 1.47 1.10 -8.04
CA ILE A 45 1.46 0.53 -6.69
C ILE A 45 0.02 0.44 -6.20
N PHE A 46 -0.36 -0.76 -5.77
CA PHE A 46 -1.65 -1.05 -5.16
C PHE A 46 -1.45 -1.53 -3.73
N LEU A 47 -2.36 -1.11 -2.85
CA LEU A 47 -2.60 -1.84 -1.61
C LEU A 47 -3.58 -2.97 -1.91
N LEU A 48 -3.36 -4.14 -1.32
CA LEU A 48 -4.19 -5.33 -1.48
C LEU A 48 -4.53 -5.86 -0.10
N VAL A 49 -5.81 -6.09 0.16
CA VAL A 49 -6.27 -6.68 1.42
C VAL A 49 -5.87 -8.15 1.49
N ASP A 50 -5.21 -8.53 2.58
CA ASP A 50 -4.89 -9.90 2.96
C ASP A 50 -5.48 -10.22 4.33
N GLU A 51 -6.38 -11.20 4.41
CA GLU A 51 -7.01 -11.64 5.66
C GLU A 51 -6.05 -12.35 6.61
N GLY A 52 -4.89 -12.82 6.12
CA GLY A 52 -3.87 -13.40 6.98
C GLY A 52 -3.14 -12.35 7.82
N LEU A 53 -3.24 -11.07 7.47
CA LEU A 53 -2.58 -9.97 8.17
C LEU A 53 -3.55 -9.27 9.13
N ASN A 54 -3.19 -9.18 10.40
CA ASN A 54 -4.01 -8.50 11.42
C ASN A 54 -3.34 -7.21 11.95
N THR A 55 -2.10 -6.89 11.55
CA THR A 55 -1.38 -5.72 12.06
C THR A 55 -0.56 -5.02 10.99
N LEU A 56 -0.15 -3.78 11.26
CA LEU A 56 0.74 -2.98 10.39
C LEU A 56 2.20 -3.01 10.84
N VAL A 57 2.61 -3.97 11.69
CA VAL A 57 3.99 -4.03 12.26
C VAL A 57 5.04 -4.07 11.16
N ASP A 58 4.82 -4.83 10.08
CA ASP A 58 5.82 -5.08 9.05
C ASP A 58 6.26 -3.81 8.32
N PHE A 59 5.37 -2.82 8.23
CA PHE A 59 5.66 -1.50 7.65
C PHE A 59 6.64 -0.67 8.47
N ARG A 60 6.88 -1.00 9.74
CA ARG A 60 7.91 -0.32 10.54
C ARG A 60 9.31 -0.61 10.05
N HIS A 61 9.56 -1.84 9.61
CA HIS A 61 10.86 -2.29 9.12
C HIS A 61 11.05 -1.93 7.65
N LYS A 62 10.02 -2.10 6.82
CA LYS A 62 10.04 -1.79 5.40
C LYS A 62 9.17 -0.58 5.10
N ARG A 63 9.80 0.60 5.04
CA ARG A 63 9.11 1.88 4.82
C ARG A 63 9.09 2.36 3.37
N LEU A 64 9.87 1.75 2.47
CA LEU A 64 9.99 2.20 1.09
C LEU A 64 9.59 1.10 0.11
N PHE A 65 8.64 1.41 -0.75
CA PHE A 65 8.11 0.51 -1.77
C PHE A 65 8.25 1.17 -3.15
N ARG A 66 9.01 0.53 -4.03
CA ARG A 66 9.25 1.03 -5.40
C ARG A 66 8.74 0.03 -6.43
N ALA A 67 7.89 0.48 -7.35
CA ALA A 67 7.50 -0.33 -8.50
C ALA A 67 8.55 -0.29 -9.61
N LYS A 68 8.51 -1.26 -10.53
CA LYS A 68 9.47 -1.33 -11.64
C LYS A 68 9.19 -0.25 -12.68
N ASN A 69 10.25 0.27 -13.30
CA ASN A 69 10.14 1.18 -14.43
C ASN A 69 9.77 0.43 -15.71
N GLY A 70 9.03 1.09 -16.59
CA GLY A 70 8.75 0.59 -17.93
C GLY A 70 10.01 0.53 -18.79
N GLN A 71 10.06 -0.45 -19.69
CA GLN A 71 11.21 -0.62 -20.57
C GLN A 71 11.26 0.48 -21.63
N THR A 72 12.45 0.95 -21.99
CA THR A 72 12.63 1.91 -23.09
C THR A 72 12.29 1.26 -24.43
N GLY A 73 11.74 2.03 -25.36
CA GLY A 73 11.53 1.59 -26.73
C GLY A 73 12.85 1.26 -27.43
N MET A 74 12.78 0.46 -28.49
CA MET A 74 13.95 0.06 -29.27
C MET A 74 13.72 0.31 -30.76
N GLY A 75 14.82 0.31 -31.53
CA GLY A 75 14.74 0.30 -32.99
C GLY A 75 14.09 -0.97 -33.53
N ARG A 76 13.76 -0.96 -34.82
CA ARG A 76 12.98 -1.99 -35.53
C ARG A 76 11.54 -2.11 -35.06
N ASP A 77 10.91 -0.97 -34.77
CA ASP A 77 9.52 -0.85 -34.32
C ASP A 77 9.20 -1.66 -33.06
N ARG A 78 10.21 -1.85 -32.19
CA ARG A 78 10.08 -2.65 -30.97
C ARG A 78 9.67 -1.77 -29.80
N PHE A 79 8.45 -2.00 -29.31
CA PHE A 79 7.90 -1.34 -28.13
C PHE A 79 8.53 -1.88 -26.84
N GLY A 80 8.71 -1.01 -25.85
CA GLY A 80 9.13 -1.39 -24.52
C GLY A 80 8.03 -2.14 -23.76
N LYS A 81 8.39 -3.17 -23.00
CA LYS A 81 7.45 -3.89 -22.14
C LYS A 81 6.95 -3.00 -20.98
N LYS A 82 5.65 -3.07 -20.70
CA LYS A 82 5.07 -2.53 -19.45
C LYS A 82 5.68 -3.25 -18.24
N ALA A 83 5.95 -2.48 -17.19
CA ALA A 83 6.43 -3.02 -15.92
C ALA A 83 5.32 -3.70 -15.11
N ASP A 84 5.71 -4.71 -14.32
CA ASP A 84 4.81 -5.36 -13.39
C ASP A 84 4.41 -4.39 -12.28
N ASP A 85 3.13 -4.40 -11.90
CA ASP A 85 2.61 -3.61 -10.78
C ASP A 85 3.10 -4.20 -9.44
N LEU A 86 3.22 -3.36 -8.42
CA LEU A 86 3.61 -3.76 -7.07
C LEU A 86 2.36 -3.80 -6.18
N TYR A 87 2.13 -4.94 -5.55
CA TYR A 87 1.05 -5.13 -4.58
C TYR A 87 1.64 -5.16 -3.17
N ILE A 88 1.14 -4.30 -2.31
CA ILE A 88 1.52 -4.20 -0.90
C ILE A 88 0.34 -4.75 -0.10
N LYS A 89 0.57 -5.84 0.62
CA LYS A 89 -0.47 -6.49 1.41
C LYS A 89 -0.74 -5.69 2.69
N VAL A 90 -2.01 -5.47 3.00
CA VAL A 90 -2.47 -4.79 4.23
C VAL A 90 -3.63 -5.56 4.86
N PRO A 91 -3.81 -5.46 6.19
CA PRO A 91 -4.99 -6.00 6.87
C PRO A 91 -6.32 -5.41 6.36
N VAL A 92 -7.41 -6.14 6.57
CA VAL A 92 -8.77 -5.63 6.42
C VAL A 92 -9.01 -4.48 7.41
N GLY A 93 -9.73 -3.43 7.00
CA GLY A 93 -10.02 -2.26 7.84
C GLY A 93 -8.88 -1.22 7.87
N THR A 94 -7.98 -1.27 6.89
CA THR A 94 -6.89 -0.30 6.75
C THR A 94 -7.39 0.95 6.04
N LEU A 95 -7.40 2.08 6.76
CA LEU A 95 -7.56 3.42 6.23
C LEU A 95 -6.24 3.94 5.67
N VAL A 96 -6.33 4.66 4.56
CA VAL A 96 -5.15 5.11 3.80
C VAL A 96 -5.26 6.61 3.58
N TYR A 97 -4.36 7.34 4.21
CA TYR A 97 -4.26 8.80 4.07
C TYR A 97 -2.99 9.18 3.32
N ASP A 98 -3.05 10.27 2.57
CA ASP A 98 -1.86 10.97 2.11
C ASP A 98 -1.25 11.75 3.29
N GLU A 99 0.01 11.47 3.64
CA GLU A 99 0.67 12.10 4.79
C GLU A 99 0.95 13.59 4.55
N ASP A 100 1.08 14.01 3.29
CA ASP A 100 1.41 15.40 2.96
C ASP A 100 0.16 16.30 2.91
N THR A 101 -1.01 15.75 2.58
CA THR A 101 -2.28 16.51 2.46
C THR A 101 -3.34 16.16 3.52
N ASP A 102 -3.11 15.13 4.33
CA ASP A 102 -4.09 14.53 5.25
C ASP A 102 -5.41 14.09 4.55
N GLU A 103 -5.39 13.92 3.23
CA GLU A 103 -6.56 13.47 2.45
C GLU A 103 -6.74 11.96 2.59
N LEU A 104 -7.97 11.52 2.85
CA LEU A 104 -8.33 10.11 2.80
C LEU A 104 -8.34 9.63 1.34
N ILE A 105 -7.39 8.76 0.98
CA ILE A 105 -7.31 8.15 -0.34
C ILE A 105 -8.34 7.03 -0.48
N GLY A 106 -8.57 6.28 0.59
CA GLY A 106 -9.56 5.22 0.62
C GLY A 106 -9.53 4.37 1.89
N ASP A 107 -10.54 3.53 2.00
CA ASP A 107 -10.72 2.53 3.06
C ASP A 107 -10.80 1.15 2.40
N LEU A 108 -10.19 0.15 3.03
CA LEU A 108 -10.05 -1.21 2.52
C LEU A 108 -10.82 -2.17 3.44
N LEU A 109 -12.11 -2.35 3.17
CA LEU A 109 -13.05 -3.03 4.07
C LEU A 109 -13.34 -4.48 3.66
N SER A 110 -13.07 -4.85 2.41
CA SER A 110 -13.44 -6.15 1.86
C SER A 110 -12.23 -7.03 1.51
N LYS A 111 -12.41 -8.35 1.60
CA LYS A 111 -11.41 -9.33 1.17
C LYS A 111 -10.99 -9.11 -0.29
N ASN A 112 -9.69 -9.20 -0.56
CA ASN A 112 -9.08 -9.02 -1.89
C ASN A 112 -9.38 -7.66 -2.53
N GLU A 113 -9.87 -6.70 -1.76
CA GLU A 113 -10.02 -5.34 -2.23
C GLU A 113 -8.65 -4.75 -2.53
N LYS A 114 -8.58 -3.96 -3.60
CA LYS A 114 -7.34 -3.31 -4.02
C LYS A 114 -7.57 -1.82 -4.21
N LEU A 115 -6.63 -1.04 -3.70
CA LEU A 115 -6.64 0.42 -3.81
C LEU A 115 -5.39 0.88 -4.56
N LEU A 116 -5.58 1.66 -5.64
CA LEU A 116 -4.48 2.28 -6.36
C LEU A 116 -3.97 3.47 -5.54
N VAL A 117 -2.72 3.38 -5.05
CA VAL A 117 -2.15 4.44 -4.21
C VAL A 117 -1.08 5.26 -4.90
N ALA A 118 -0.43 4.73 -5.94
CA ALA A 118 0.46 5.50 -6.79
C ALA A 118 0.43 4.99 -8.23
N ARG A 119 0.09 5.87 -9.18
CA ARG A 119 0.01 5.52 -10.59
C ARG A 119 1.38 5.49 -11.27
N GLY A 120 1.63 4.45 -12.05
CA GLY A 120 2.80 4.32 -12.91
C GLY A 120 2.85 5.40 -14.00
N GLY A 121 4.06 5.84 -14.32
CA GLY A 121 4.30 6.84 -15.34
C GLY A 121 3.98 6.32 -16.74
N LEU A 122 3.37 7.18 -17.56
CA LEU A 122 3.06 6.87 -18.95
C LEU A 122 4.33 6.76 -19.80
N HIS A 123 4.33 5.85 -20.77
CA HIS A 123 5.41 5.68 -21.72
C HIS A 123 5.67 6.91 -22.60
N GLY A 124 6.93 7.04 -23.02
CA GLY A 124 7.37 7.97 -24.05
C GLY A 124 7.13 7.41 -25.44
N SER A 125 6.92 8.28 -26.42
CA SER A 125 6.67 7.95 -27.82
C SER A 125 7.97 7.97 -28.62
N GLY A 126 8.19 6.90 -29.39
CA GLY A 126 9.29 6.80 -30.34
C GLY A 126 9.10 7.71 -31.54
N ASN A 127 10.14 7.86 -32.35
CA ASN A 127 10.08 8.76 -33.50
C ASN A 127 9.11 8.30 -34.58
N ALA A 128 8.80 7.00 -34.66
CA ALA A 128 7.82 6.45 -35.60
C ALA A 128 6.42 7.09 -35.45
N ARG A 129 5.99 7.41 -34.21
CA ARG A 129 4.69 8.08 -33.96
C ARG A 129 4.58 9.49 -34.52
N PHE A 130 5.69 10.19 -34.71
CA PHE A 130 5.70 11.57 -35.19
C PHE A 130 5.75 11.67 -36.72
N LYS A 131 5.67 10.54 -37.43
CA LYS A 131 5.66 10.50 -38.88
C LYS A 131 4.34 11.06 -39.41
N SER A 132 4.42 12.00 -40.34
CA SER A 132 3.25 12.53 -41.05
C SER A 132 3.53 12.59 -42.57
N SER A 133 2.51 12.94 -43.36
CA SER A 133 2.66 13.15 -44.81
C SER A 133 3.71 14.22 -45.14
N ILE A 134 3.86 15.21 -44.25
CA ILE A 134 4.77 16.35 -44.38
C ILE A 134 6.12 16.05 -43.71
N ASN A 135 6.14 15.33 -42.58
CA ASN A 135 7.35 14.97 -41.86
C ASN A 135 7.63 13.46 -41.95
N ARG A 136 8.37 13.06 -43.00
CA ARG A 136 8.69 11.64 -43.27
C ARG A 136 9.85 11.08 -42.44
N SER A 137 10.68 11.94 -41.84
CA SER A 137 11.87 11.54 -41.05
C SER A 137 11.95 12.31 -39.72
N PRO A 138 10.94 12.17 -38.85
CA PRO A 138 10.92 12.83 -37.55
C PRO A 138 12.11 12.41 -36.68
N ARG A 139 12.73 13.39 -36.02
CA ARG A 139 13.77 13.19 -34.99
C ARG A 139 13.27 13.50 -33.57
N LYS A 140 11.96 13.67 -33.43
CA LYS A 140 11.30 13.91 -32.14
C LYS A 140 11.02 12.59 -31.45
N ILE A 141 11.29 12.54 -30.16
CA ILE A 141 10.87 11.49 -29.22
C ILE A 141 10.31 12.16 -27.98
N THR A 142 9.48 11.46 -27.21
CA THR A 142 9.12 11.90 -25.86
C THR A 142 9.70 10.93 -24.83
N LYS A 143 10.11 11.50 -23.69
CA LYS A 143 10.53 10.72 -22.52
C LYS A 143 9.29 10.16 -21.83
N GLY A 144 9.45 9.02 -21.17
CA GLY A 144 8.41 8.50 -20.29
C GLY A 144 8.22 9.43 -19.09
N LYS A 145 6.97 9.55 -18.65
CA LYS A 145 6.61 10.36 -17.48
C LYS A 145 7.10 9.68 -16.21
N SER A 146 7.38 10.48 -15.19
CA SER A 146 7.61 9.98 -13.84
C SER A 146 6.34 9.33 -13.30
N GLY A 147 6.50 8.26 -12.52
CA GLY A 147 5.41 7.72 -11.71
C GLY A 147 5.11 8.64 -10.54
N GLU A 148 3.93 8.47 -9.94
CA GLU A 148 3.56 9.18 -8.73
C GLU A 148 4.43 8.72 -7.54
N VAL A 149 4.74 9.67 -6.67
CA VAL A 149 5.43 9.44 -5.41
C VAL A 149 4.57 10.04 -4.32
N ARG A 150 4.26 9.24 -3.29
CA ARG A 150 3.45 9.68 -2.15
C ARG A 150 4.01 9.12 -0.85
N ASN A 151 3.84 9.89 0.22
CA ASN A 151 3.96 9.37 1.57
C ASN A 151 2.55 9.01 2.03
N LEU A 152 2.36 7.78 2.47
CA LEU A 152 1.08 7.25 2.91
C LEU A 152 1.13 7.01 4.40
N LYS A 153 0.08 7.44 5.09
CA LYS A 153 -0.20 7.10 6.47
C LYS A 153 -1.32 6.06 6.49
N LEU A 154 -0.98 4.85 6.91
CA LEU A 154 -1.89 3.74 7.08
C LEU A 154 -2.38 3.73 8.51
N GLU A 155 -3.68 3.62 8.70
CA GLU A 155 -4.32 3.47 10.01
C GLU A 155 -5.24 2.26 10.01
N LEU A 156 -5.05 1.34 10.94
CA LEU A 156 -5.87 0.14 11.05
C LEU A 156 -6.96 0.36 12.10
N GLN A 157 -8.22 0.22 11.70
CA GLN A 157 -9.34 0.24 12.66
C GLN A 157 -9.47 -1.14 13.32
N VAL A 158 -8.62 -1.44 14.31
CA VAL A 158 -8.73 -2.68 15.12
C VAL A 158 -9.64 -2.47 16.33
N LEU A 159 -10.48 -3.45 16.65
CA LEU A 159 -11.16 -3.57 17.94
C LEU A 159 -10.42 -4.54 18.89
N ALA A 160 -10.18 -5.78 18.47
CA ALA A 160 -9.21 -6.77 19.00
C ALA A 160 -9.57 -8.16 18.46
N ASP A 161 -8.57 -9.04 18.29
CA ASP A 161 -8.79 -10.43 17.85
C ASP A 161 -9.11 -11.35 19.04
N VAL A 162 -8.56 -11.06 20.21
CA VAL A 162 -8.71 -11.87 21.43
C VAL A 162 -9.05 -10.99 22.62
N GLY A 163 -10.14 -11.30 23.31
CA GLY A 163 -10.52 -10.65 24.56
C GLY A 163 -10.13 -11.46 25.80
N LEU A 164 -9.37 -10.86 26.73
CA LEU A 164 -9.08 -11.46 28.03
C LEU A 164 -10.23 -11.23 29.01
N LEU A 165 -10.90 -12.33 29.38
CA LEU A 165 -11.97 -12.33 30.37
C LEU A 165 -11.48 -12.91 31.70
N GLY A 166 -12.05 -12.43 32.81
CA GLY A 166 -11.66 -12.85 34.16
C GLY A 166 -11.94 -11.80 35.23
N MET A 167 -11.82 -12.22 36.49
CA MET A 167 -12.05 -11.35 37.64
C MET A 167 -11.01 -10.21 37.71
N PRO A 168 -11.33 -9.07 38.33
CA PRO A 168 -10.34 -8.05 38.65
C PRO A 168 -9.13 -8.66 39.39
N ASN A 169 -7.93 -8.13 39.15
CA ASN A 169 -6.67 -8.57 39.79
C ASN A 169 -6.23 -10.03 39.52
N THR A 170 -6.77 -10.70 38.50
CA THR A 170 -6.31 -12.05 38.06
C THR A 170 -5.00 -12.05 37.27
N GLY A 171 -4.34 -10.90 37.16
CA GLY A 171 -3.08 -10.76 36.43
C GLY A 171 -3.21 -10.55 34.93
N LYS A 172 -4.42 -10.30 34.39
CA LYS A 172 -4.65 -10.05 32.96
C LYS A 172 -3.73 -8.99 32.37
N SER A 173 -3.63 -7.83 33.02
CA SER A 173 -2.80 -6.73 32.54
C SER A 173 -1.30 -7.06 32.63
N SER A 174 -0.89 -7.92 33.57
CA SER A 174 0.48 -8.44 33.66
C SER A 174 0.78 -9.44 32.53
N PHE A 175 -0.18 -10.31 32.21
CA PHE A 175 -0.07 -11.24 31.07
C PHE A 175 0.02 -10.49 29.75
N LEU A 176 -0.88 -9.52 29.50
CA LEU A 176 -0.90 -8.67 28.31
C LEU A 176 0.46 -7.99 28.08
N ARG A 177 1.06 -7.45 29.14
CA ARG A 177 2.40 -6.82 29.09
C ARG A 177 3.52 -7.81 28.77
N ALA A 178 3.41 -9.05 29.23
CA ALA A 178 4.44 -10.06 29.04
C ALA A 178 4.46 -10.61 27.61
N VAL A 179 3.29 -10.73 26.97
CA VAL A 179 3.15 -11.30 25.62
C VAL A 179 3.20 -10.27 24.50
N SER A 180 3.04 -8.98 24.82
CA SER A 180 3.04 -7.94 23.80
C SER A 180 4.45 -7.43 23.47
N GLU A 181 4.78 -7.36 22.17
CA GLU A 181 5.98 -6.68 21.67
C GLU A 181 5.91 -5.15 21.84
N ALA A 182 4.71 -4.60 22.09
CA ALA A 182 4.48 -3.18 22.32
C ALA A 182 4.00 -2.93 23.75
N THR A 183 4.41 -1.80 24.35
CA THR A 183 3.81 -1.37 25.62
C THR A 183 2.31 -1.18 25.44
N PRO A 184 1.45 -1.85 26.24
CA PRO A 184 0.01 -1.74 26.08
C PRO A 184 -0.44 -0.31 26.29
N LYS A 185 -1.28 0.16 25.37
CA LYS A 185 -1.76 1.53 25.34
C LYS A 185 -3.29 1.57 25.37
N ILE A 186 -3.77 2.61 26.02
CA ILE A 186 -5.18 3.00 26.14
C ILE A 186 -5.61 3.55 24.77
N GLY A 187 -6.62 2.97 24.14
CA GLY A 187 -7.17 3.42 22.86
C GLY A 187 -8.46 4.22 23.04
N ASP A 188 -8.54 5.43 22.48
CA ASP A 188 -9.72 6.31 22.51
C ASP A 188 -10.72 5.92 21.42
N TYR A 189 -11.57 4.92 21.66
CA TYR A 189 -12.64 4.55 20.73
C TYR A 189 -13.93 5.32 21.03
N PRO A 190 -14.68 5.80 20.02
CA PRO A 190 -15.85 6.67 20.22
C PRO A 190 -17.01 6.02 21.02
N PHE A 191 -16.95 4.71 21.25
CA PHE A 191 -18.01 3.89 21.82
C PHE A 191 -17.65 3.30 23.19
N THR A 192 -16.49 3.62 23.75
CA THR A 192 -16.02 3.03 25.01
C THR A 192 -16.09 4.03 26.17
N THR A 193 -16.82 3.71 27.22
CA THR A 193 -16.83 4.46 28.50
C THR A 193 -15.65 4.11 29.42
N ILE A 194 -14.97 2.99 29.17
CA ILE A 194 -13.73 2.57 29.86
C ILE A 194 -12.75 2.08 28.80
N TYR A 195 -11.55 2.67 28.80
CA TYR A 195 -10.51 2.34 27.84
C TYR A 195 -9.97 0.91 28.02
N PRO A 196 -10.09 0.02 27.01
CA PRO A 196 -9.48 -1.30 27.07
C PRO A 196 -7.95 -1.19 26.93
N ASN A 197 -7.21 -2.06 27.63
CA ASN A 197 -5.76 -2.16 27.40
C ASN A 197 -5.51 -3.10 26.22
N LEU A 198 -4.92 -2.58 25.15
CA LEU A 198 -4.60 -3.36 23.94
C LEU A 198 -3.12 -3.75 23.92
N GLY A 199 -2.82 -4.95 23.43
CA GLY A 199 -1.47 -5.46 23.22
C GLY A 199 -1.36 -6.22 21.90
N VAL A 200 -0.31 -5.97 21.12
CA VAL A 200 -0.01 -6.71 19.89
C VAL A 200 0.94 -7.85 20.20
N VAL A 201 0.58 -9.07 19.81
CA VAL A 201 1.37 -10.28 19.98
C VAL A 201 1.86 -10.75 18.62
N LYS A 202 3.18 -10.94 18.48
CA LYS A 202 3.81 -11.48 17.28
C LYS A 202 4.16 -12.95 17.50
N VAL A 203 3.69 -13.83 16.62
CA VAL A 203 3.91 -15.29 16.72
C VAL A 203 5.01 -15.73 15.75
N ALA A 204 5.01 -15.19 14.53
CA ALA A 204 6.02 -15.46 13.51
C ALA A 204 6.19 -14.22 12.58
N ASN A 205 6.94 -14.36 11.48
CA ASN A 205 6.95 -13.34 10.43
C ASN A 205 5.59 -13.33 9.74
N GLU A 206 4.99 -12.14 9.57
CA GLU A 206 3.64 -11.92 9.01
C GLU A 206 2.46 -12.39 9.91
N ASP A 207 2.69 -13.28 10.89
CA ASP A 207 1.66 -13.72 11.85
C ASP A 207 1.68 -12.92 13.16
N SER A 208 0.64 -12.09 13.34
CA SER A 208 0.42 -11.30 14.56
C SER A 208 -1.07 -11.15 14.85
N PHE A 209 -1.43 -10.86 16.10
CA PHE A 209 -2.81 -10.62 16.52
C PHE A 209 -2.88 -9.64 17.67
N VAL A 210 -4.04 -9.02 17.86
CA VAL A 210 -4.30 -8.01 18.91
C VAL A 210 -5.11 -8.62 20.05
N ILE A 211 -4.58 -8.51 21.26
CA ILE A 211 -5.27 -8.89 22.49
C ILE A 211 -5.81 -7.63 23.18
N ALA A 212 -7.08 -7.65 23.56
CA ALA A 212 -7.68 -6.66 24.46
C ALA A 212 -7.86 -7.25 25.88
N ASP A 213 -7.42 -6.52 26.89
CA ASP A 213 -7.89 -6.70 28.26
C ASP A 213 -9.27 -6.04 28.39
N ILE A 214 -10.31 -6.86 28.46
CA ILE A 214 -11.68 -6.39 28.63
C ILE A 214 -11.88 -6.13 30.14
N PRO A 215 -12.11 -4.87 30.56
CA PRO A 215 -12.47 -4.57 31.94
C PRO A 215 -13.68 -5.42 32.31
N GLY A 216 -13.59 -6.17 33.41
CA GLY A 216 -14.45 -7.31 33.70
C GLY A 216 -15.93 -7.05 33.39
N LEU A 217 -16.54 -7.94 32.61
CA LEU A 217 -18.00 -8.09 32.54
C LEU A 217 -18.47 -8.37 33.96
N ILE A 218 -18.90 -7.31 34.65
CA ILE A 218 -19.46 -7.38 36.00
C ILE A 218 -20.79 -8.14 35.90
N GLU A 219 -21.19 -8.84 36.96
CA GLU A 219 -22.56 -9.37 37.06
C GLU A 219 -23.56 -8.22 36.82
N GLY A 220 -24.40 -8.34 35.79
CA GLY A 220 -25.38 -7.30 35.41
C GLY A 220 -25.11 -6.56 34.10
N ALA A 221 -24.03 -6.88 33.37
CA ALA A 221 -23.73 -6.27 32.07
C ALA A 221 -24.86 -6.44 31.03
N ALA A 222 -25.59 -7.56 31.05
CA ALA A 222 -26.76 -7.80 30.18
C ALA A 222 -27.99 -6.94 30.52
N ASN A 223 -28.03 -6.33 31.72
CA ASN A 223 -29.13 -5.47 32.19
C ASN A 223 -28.79 -3.97 32.08
N GLY A 224 -27.77 -3.60 31.31
CA GLY A 224 -27.38 -2.21 31.08
C GLY A 224 -26.57 -1.56 32.21
N VAL A 225 -26.06 -2.34 33.18
CA VAL A 225 -25.13 -1.86 34.20
C VAL A 225 -23.71 -2.20 33.75
N GLY A 226 -23.14 -1.33 32.91
CA GLY A 226 -21.81 -1.46 32.33
C GLY A 226 -21.80 -1.77 30.82
N LEU A 227 -20.60 -2.03 30.27
CA LEU A 227 -20.24 -2.22 28.85
C LEU A 227 -21.01 -3.31 28.05
N GLY A 228 -22.00 -3.98 28.64
CA GLY A 228 -22.48 -5.29 28.17
C GLY A 228 -23.16 -5.35 26.80
N THR A 229 -23.85 -4.29 26.36
CA THR A 229 -24.59 -4.31 25.07
C THR A 229 -23.89 -3.51 23.97
N GLU A 230 -23.02 -2.55 24.31
CA GLU A 230 -22.23 -1.77 23.33
C GLU A 230 -20.91 -2.46 22.95
N PHE A 231 -20.48 -3.46 23.72
CA PHE A 231 -19.22 -4.19 23.51
C PHE A 231 -19.42 -5.60 22.88
N LEU A 232 -20.62 -6.18 22.97
CA LEU A 232 -21.00 -7.41 22.25
C LEU A 232 -21.40 -7.10 20.81
#